data_AF-A0AAU0NLP8-F1
#
_entry.id   AF-A0AAU0NLP8-F1
#
_cell.length_a   1.000
_cell.length_b   1.000
_cell.length_c   1.000
_cell.angle_alpha   90.00
_cell.angle_beta   90.00
_cell.angle_gamma   90.00
#
_symmetry.space_group_name_H-M   'P 1'
#
loop_
_entity.id
_entity.type
_entity.pdbx_description
1 polymer ?
#
loop_
_entity_poly.entity_id
_entity_poly.type
_entity_poly.pdbx_seq_one_letter_code
_entity_poly.pdbx_strand_id
1 'polypeptide(L)'
;MMLANIFSTMHNMFMFIALCVLFIYLISRSMKIVRLIVAQKNDMIGTIFLTIVFSIPIILASKYAYTIGDAKTNVRDSIAVLSAIIGGPIVGTLVGIVGGVYRYTLD
;
A
#
# COMPACT_ATOMS: atom_id res chain seq x y z
N MET A 1 14.31 -26.39 -7.52
CA MET A 1 14.32 -25.68 -6.23
C MET A 1 14.08 -24.17 -6.40
N MET A 2 14.86 -23.46 -7.24
CA MET A 2 14.66 -22.03 -7.52
C MET A 2 13.29 -21.68 -8.10
N LEU A 3 12.79 -22.45 -9.08
CA LEU A 3 11.49 -22.22 -9.70
C LEU A 3 10.34 -22.28 -8.68
N ALA A 4 10.40 -23.24 -7.75
CA ALA A 4 9.40 -23.41 -6.70
C ALA A 4 9.38 -22.23 -5.72
N ASN A 5 10.56 -21.66 -5.39
CA ASN A 5 10.67 -20.47 -4.54
C ASN A 5 10.12 -19.21 -5.21
N ILE A 6 10.29 -19.09 -6.54
CA ILE A 6 9.70 -17.99 -7.31
C ILE A 6 8.17 -18.10 -7.28
N PHE A 7 7.62 -19.28 -7.57
CA PHE A 7 6.18 -19.50 -7.54
C PHE A 7 5.56 -19.24 -6.16
N SER A 8 6.19 -19.69 -5.08
CA SER A 8 5.70 -19.42 -3.72
C SER A 8 5.76 -17.93 -3.37
N THR A 9 6.83 -17.22 -3.78
CA THR A 9 6.95 -15.78 -3.57
C THR A 9 5.87 -15.02 -4.35
N MET A 10 5.65 -15.36 -5.62
CA MET A 10 4.59 -14.76 -6.44
C MET A 10 3.20 -14.98 -5.82
N HIS A 11 2.92 -16.19 -5.35
CA HIS A 11 1.66 -16.50 -4.68
C HIS A 11 1.46 -15.65 -3.41
N ASN A 12 2.49 -15.56 -2.55
CA ASN A 12 2.43 -14.77 -1.32
C ASN A 12 2.24 -13.27 -1.59
N MET A 13 2.94 -12.72 -2.59
CA MET A 13 2.80 -11.33 -3.00
C MET A 13 1.41 -11.05 -3.57
N PHE A 14 0.87 -11.98 -4.37
CA PHE A 14 -0.49 -11.90 -4.88
C PHE A 14 -1.53 -11.89 -3.76
N MET A 15 -1.41 -12.82 -2.80
CA MET A 15 -2.32 -12.90 -1.65
C MET A 15 -2.28 -11.62 -0.80
N PHE A 16 -1.09 -11.03 -0.62
CA PHE A 16 -0.94 -9.79 0.12
C PHE A 16 -1.59 -8.60 -0.62
N ILE A 17 -1.43 -8.49 -1.95
CA ILE A 17 -2.13 -7.47 -2.75
C ILE A 17 -3.65 -7.69 -2.68
N ALA A 18 -4.13 -8.92 -2.83
CA ALA A 18 -5.55 -9.24 -2.74
C ALA A 18 -6.14 -8.85 -1.38
N LEU A 19 -5.41 -9.09 -0.29
CA LEU A 19 -5.79 -8.66 1.05
C LEU A 19 -5.84 -7.13 1.17
N CYS A 20 -4.84 -6.42 0.62
CA CYS A 20 -4.85 -4.95 0.60
C CYS A 20 -6.05 -4.41 -0.17
N VAL A 21 -6.34 -4.95 -1.36
CA VAL A 21 -7.50 -4.56 -2.18
C VAL A 21 -8.81 -4.86 -1.46
N LEU A 22 -8.93 -6.00 -0.78
CA LEU A 22 -10.09 -6.33 0.04
C LEU A 22 -10.28 -5.34 1.19
N PHE A 23 -9.21 -5.00 1.92
CA PHE A 23 -9.26 -4.02 3.00
C PHE A 23 -9.72 -2.65 2.49
N ILE A 24 -9.11 -2.19 1.40
CA ILE A 24 -9.49 -0.96 0.72
C ILE A 24 -10.97 -1.00 0.33
N TYR A 25 -11.43 -2.10 -0.27
CA TYR A 25 -12.83 -2.26 -0.68
C TYR A 25 -13.79 -2.20 0.51
N LEU A 26 -13.48 -2.87 1.62
CA LEU A 26 -14.30 -2.84 2.84
C LEU A 26 -14.40 -1.42 3.42
N ILE A 27 -13.29 -0.68 3.41
CA ILE A 27 -13.22 0.72 3.85
C ILE A 27 -14.04 1.61 2.90
N SER A 28 -13.86 1.44 1.58
CA SER A 28 -14.59 2.17 0.54
C SER A 28 -16.08 1.85 0.47
N ARG A 29 -16.55 0.71 1.00
CA ARG A 29 -17.98 0.36 1.03
C ARG A 29 -18.79 1.24 1.99
N SER A 30 -18.13 1.87 2.97
CA SER A 30 -18.80 2.83 3.85
C SER A 30 -19.20 4.08 3.07
N MET A 31 -20.51 4.33 2.93
CA MET A 31 -21.09 5.52 2.28
C MET A 31 -20.62 6.86 2.89
N LYS A 32 -19.95 6.84 4.06
CA LYS A 32 -19.30 8.01 4.67
C LYS A 32 -17.90 8.25 4.08
N ILE A 33 -17.16 7.18 3.80
CA ILE A 33 -15.80 7.24 3.24
C ILE A 33 -15.85 7.62 1.76
N VAL A 34 -16.80 7.06 0.99
CA VAL A 34 -17.02 7.49 -0.39
C VAL A 34 -17.35 8.98 -0.45
N ARG A 35 -18.16 9.50 0.47
CA ARG A 35 -18.46 10.93 0.52
C ARG A 35 -17.25 11.79 0.91
N LEU A 36 -16.39 11.34 1.81
CA LEU A 36 -15.13 12.05 2.13
C LEU A 36 -14.15 12.05 0.93
N ILE A 37 -14.09 10.95 0.18
CA ILE A 37 -13.22 10.83 -1.00
C ILE A 37 -13.77 11.61 -2.21
N VAL A 38 -15.09 11.63 -2.40
CA VAL A 38 -15.76 12.18 -3.59
C VAL A 38 -16.25 13.62 -3.39
N ALA A 39 -16.44 14.09 -2.15
CA ALA A 39 -16.83 15.48 -1.90
C ALA A 39 -15.70 16.43 -2.32
N GLN A 40 -15.97 17.18 -3.38
CA GLN A 40 -15.06 18.15 -3.98
C GLN A 40 -14.50 19.15 -2.97
N LYS A 41 -13.20 19.44 -3.19
CA LYS A 41 -12.38 20.53 -2.63
C LYS A 41 -11.96 20.38 -1.17
N ASN A 42 -10.73 19.90 -1.02
CA ASN A 42 -9.86 20.10 0.16
C ASN A 42 -10.35 19.45 1.45
N ASP A 43 -10.81 18.19 1.37
CA ASP A 43 -11.00 17.38 2.57
C ASP A 43 -9.65 16.95 3.15
N MET A 44 -9.05 17.86 3.91
CA MET A 44 -7.80 17.63 4.64
C MET A 44 -7.94 16.46 5.63
N ILE A 45 -9.13 16.26 6.18
CA ILE A 45 -9.41 15.16 7.11
C ILE A 45 -9.37 13.83 6.35
N GLY A 46 -10.03 13.74 5.20
CA GLY A 46 -9.97 12.58 4.31
C GLY A 46 -8.54 12.27 3.86
N THR A 47 -7.76 13.30 3.51
CA THR A 47 -6.34 13.16 3.13
C THR A 47 -5.51 12.55 4.26
N ILE A 48 -5.64 13.07 5.48
CA ILE A 48 -4.92 12.55 6.66
C ILE A 48 -5.36 11.11 6.96
N PHE A 49 -6.67 10.87 6.95
CA PHE A 49 -7.23 9.54 7.22
C PHE A 49 -6.71 8.49 6.23
N LEU A 50 -6.80 8.77 4.93
CA LEU A 50 -6.31 7.86 3.89
C LEU A 50 -4.79 7.66 4.01
N THR A 51 -4.03 8.72 4.29
CA THR A 51 -2.59 8.62 4.50
C THR A 51 -2.26 7.66 5.65
N ILE A 52 -2.95 7.76 6.79
CA ILE A 52 -2.75 6.86 7.93
C ILE A 52 -3.12 5.42 7.55
N VAL A 53 -4.28 5.22 6.91
CA VAL A 53 -4.78 3.90 6.51
C VAL A 53 -3.81 3.21 5.55
N PHE A 54 -3.33 3.91 4.51
CA PHE A 54 -2.39 3.36 3.53
C PHE A 54 -0.95 3.25 4.03
N SER A 55 -0.60 3.97 5.11
CA SER A 55 0.71 3.83 5.76
C SER A 55 0.89 2.44 6.39
N ILE A 56 -0.18 1.82 6.88
CA ILE A 56 -0.12 0.47 7.48
C ILE A 56 0.36 -0.58 6.45
N PRO A 57 -0.32 -0.79 5.30
CA PRO A 57 0.12 -1.78 4.33
C PRO A 57 1.47 -1.43 3.72
N ILE A 58 1.83 -0.15 3.50
CA ILE A 58 3.14 0.19 2.90
C ILE A 58 4.32 -0.11 3.84
N ILE A 59 4.13 0.06 5.15
CA ILE A 59 5.09 -0.35 6.17
C ILE A 59 5.22 -1.88 6.18
N LEU A 60 4.10 -2.60 6.17
CA LEU A 60 4.10 -4.07 6.14
C LEU A 60 4.79 -4.60 4.87
N ALA A 61 4.49 -4.04 3.70
CA ALA A 61 5.15 -4.42 2.45
C ALA A 61 6.65 -4.12 2.44
N SER A 62 7.07 -3.05 3.13
CA SER A 62 8.50 -2.72 3.28
C SER A 62 9.21 -3.68 4.24
N LYS A 63 8.52 -4.14 5.30
CA LYS A 63 9.05 -5.08 6.29
C LYS A 63 9.14 -6.51 5.74
N TYR A 64 8.10 -6.98 5.06
CA TYR A 64 7.99 -8.34 4.55
C TYR A 64 8.47 -8.46 3.10
N ALA A 65 9.70 -7.98 2.84
CA ALA A 65 10.36 -8.19 1.56
C ALA A 65 10.86 -9.63 1.43
N TYR A 66 10.65 -10.24 0.27
CA TYR A 66 11.15 -11.58 -0.04
C TYR A 66 12.45 -11.47 -0.82
N THR A 67 13.47 -12.22 -0.42
CA THR A 67 14.76 -12.22 -1.11
C THR A 67 14.78 -13.35 -2.13
N ILE A 68 14.95 -13.00 -3.41
CA ILE A 68 15.19 -13.96 -4.49
C ILE A 68 16.63 -13.74 -4.97
N GLY A 69 17.53 -14.67 -4.63
CA GLY A 69 18.97 -14.47 -4.85
C GLY A 69 19.49 -13.34 -3.95
N ASP A 70 20.07 -12.30 -4.56
CA ASP A 70 20.50 -11.07 -3.86
C ASP A 70 19.49 -9.91 -4.00
N ALA A 71 18.37 -10.12 -4.70
CA ALA A 71 17.36 -9.09 -4.92
C ALA A 71 16.24 -9.15 -3.86
N LYS A 72 15.96 -8.02 -3.21
CA LYS A 72 14.79 -7.85 -2.32
C LYS A 72 13.57 -7.44 -3.15
N THR A 73 12.55 -8.30 -3.17
CA THR A 73 11.33 -8.12 -3.95
C THR A 73 10.15 -7.92 -3.00
N ASN A 74 9.34 -6.88 -3.23
CA ASN A 74 8.16 -6.58 -2.43
C ASN A 74 7.09 -5.87 -3.28
N VAL A 75 5.94 -5.56 -2.66
CA VAL A 75 4.80 -4.91 -3.32
C VAL A 75 4.62 -3.44 -2.90
N ARG A 76 5.65 -2.84 -2.31
CA ARG A 76 5.58 -1.49 -1.72
C ARG A 76 5.11 -0.46 -2.75
N ASP A 77 5.69 -0.52 -3.94
CA ASP A 77 5.43 0.45 -5.00
C ASP A 77 3.99 0.31 -5.50
N SER A 78 3.42 -0.90 -5.49
CA SER A 78 1.99 -1.12 -5.80
C SER A 78 1.08 -0.41 -4.80
N ILE A 79 1.43 -0.39 -3.51
CA ILE A 79 0.64 0.31 -2.49
C ILE A 79 0.74 1.82 -2.64
N ALA A 80 1.93 2.34 -2.93
CA ALA A 80 2.12 3.77 -3.21
C ALA A 80 1.21 4.21 -4.39
N VAL A 81 1.21 3.45 -5.48
CA VAL A 81 0.35 3.70 -6.65
C VAL A 81 -1.14 3.60 -6.29
N LEU A 82 -1.57 2.55 -5.58
CA LEU A 82 -2.97 2.39 -5.17
C LEU A 82 -3.46 3.55 -4.30
N SER A 83 -2.63 4.00 -3.35
CA SER A 83 -2.96 5.13 -2.49
C SER A 83 -3.11 6.45 -3.28
N ALA A 84 -2.32 6.64 -4.34
CA ALA A 84 -2.45 7.79 -5.23
C ALA A 84 -3.74 7.73 -6.08
N ILE A 85 -4.10 6.54 -6.57
CA ILE A 85 -5.33 6.34 -7.36
C ILE A 85 -6.58 6.62 -6.50
N ILE A 86 -6.56 6.21 -5.23
CA ILE A 86 -7.74 6.29 -4.35
C ILE A 86 -7.82 7.62 -3.60
N GLY A 87 -6.70 8.10 -3.06
CA GLY A 87 -6.65 9.32 -2.24
C GLY A 87 -6.12 10.55 -2.98
N GLY A 88 -5.75 10.42 -4.25
CA GLY A 88 -5.15 11.49 -5.04
C GLY A 88 -3.63 11.62 -4.85
N PRO A 89 -2.97 12.51 -5.61
CA PRO A 89 -1.51 12.60 -5.67
C PRO A 89 -0.88 12.94 -4.32
N ILE A 90 -1.50 13.79 -3.51
CA ILE A 90 -0.99 14.19 -2.19
C ILE A 90 -0.92 12.97 -1.25
N VAL A 91 -1.99 12.18 -1.16
CA VAL A 91 -2.00 10.95 -0.35
C VAL A 91 -0.93 9.99 -0.83
N GLY A 92 -0.84 9.79 -2.15
CA GLY A 92 0.19 8.95 -2.77
C GLY A 92 1.61 9.34 -2.38
N THR A 93 1.94 10.63 -2.46
CA THR A 93 3.25 11.16 -2.09
C THR A 93 3.53 10.95 -0.60
N LEU A 94 2.59 11.30 0.28
CA LEU A 94 2.78 11.14 1.73
C LEU A 94 3.00 9.68 2.13
N VAL A 95 2.16 8.78 1.61
CA VAL A 95 2.28 7.33 1.85
C VAL A 95 3.62 6.80 1.31
N GLY A 96 4.02 7.23 0.11
CA GLY A 96 5.32 6.88 -0.49
C GLY A 96 6.50 7.33 0.37
N ILE A 97 6.46 8.55 0.92
CA ILE A 97 7.48 9.05 1.86
C ILE A 97 7.54 8.17 3.11
N VAL A 98 6.39 7.83 3.71
CA VAL A 98 6.34 6.94 4.89
C VAL A 98 6.98 5.58 4.59
N GLY A 99 6.64 4.96 3.46
CA GLY A 99 7.23 3.69 3.04
C GLY A 99 8.73 3.79 2.74
N GLY A 100 9.17 4.89 2.11
CA GLY A 100 10.57 5.16 1.79
C GLY A 100 11.42 5.36 3.04
N VAL A 101 10.98 6.25 3.95
CA VAL A 101 11.64 6.50 5.23
C VAL A 101 11.70 5.23 6.06
N TYR A 102 10.59 4.49 6.18
CA TYR A 102 10.59 3.24 6.93
C TYR A 102 11.55 2.21 6.33
N ARG A 103 11.61 2.07 5.00
CA ARG A 103 12.58 1.17 4.37
C ARG A 103 14.03 1.60 4.64
N TYR A 104 14.31 2.90 4.62
CA TYR A 104 15.64 3.43 4.95
C TYR A 104 16.05 3.08 6.39
N THR A 105 15.11 2.92 7.32
CA THR A 105 15.43 2.46 8.69
C THR A 105 15.68 0.95 8.82
N LEU A 106 15.36 0.16 7.79
CA LEU A 106 15.54 -1.30 7.76
C LEU A 106 16.81 -1.74 7.03
N ASP A 107 17.41 -0.85 6.24
CA ASP A 107 18.70 -1.07 5.58
C ASP A 107 19.82 -0.47 6.45
#